data_AF-A0A9N9B8V8-F1
#
_entry.id   AF-A0A9N9B8V8-F1
#
_cell.length_a   1.000
_cell.length_b   1.000
_cell.length_c   1.000
_cell.angle_alpha   90.00
_cell.angle_beta   90.00
_cell.angle_gamma   90.00
#
_symmetry.space_group_name_H-M   'P 1'
#
loop_
_entity.id
_entity.type
_entity.pdbx_description
1 polymer ?
#
loop_
_entity_poly.entity_id
_entity_poly.type
_entity_poly.pdbx_seq_one_letter_code
_entity_poly.pdbx_strand_id
1 'polypeptide(L)'
;MHRHKLSNSSCKDGKMKTPKSFRHKPFYERSEKPEIKSHSSIRYFKNYQSHAKETNFTYQYEDHNTFSSMDNEQWRQHLFDVMAEDECDYYPNSYYEERTWDSKGIDNLSEDDYAAFIRKGMYEKQHEQELKDRRKREDEFKQKQRIKQRKLAEMQAEQQRLIRHEQARLQEIRHERRALYLALWNQFDVNGQSSIEFKDIPWPTADIKKLSKVSVEDFLLSGIEDNSEIRSILRQEQIRFHPDRWHRWIRRVPTEKQKKKIMETVTEISRTINVLCEEKCS
;
A
#
# COMPACT_ATOMS: atom_id res chain seq x y z
N MET A 1 -29.84 49.93 -46.98
CA MET A 1 -28.71 49.91 -47.95
C MET A 1 -27.42 49.91 -47.16
N HIS A 2 -26.66 48.81 -47.15
CA HIS A 2 -25.19 48.75 -47.14
C HIS A 2 -24.81 47.27 -47.30
N ARG A 3 -23.99 47.01 -48.31
CA ARG A 3 -23.65 45.72 -48.91
C ARG A 3 -22.18 45.39 -48.59
N HIS A 4 -21.87 44.09 -48.63
CA HIS A 4 -20.52 43.47 -48.73
C HIS A 4 -19.67 43.50 -47.43
N LYS A 5 -18.91 42.46 -47.06
CA LYS A 5 -18.16 41.48 -47.87
C LYS A 5 -18.10 40.09 -47.20
N LEU A 6 -18.19 39.06 -48.05
CA LEU A 6 -17.69 37.71 -47.83
C LEU A 6 -16.14 37.72 -47.89
N SER A 7 -15.49 36.91 -47.05
CA SER A 7 -14.12 36.46 -47.30
C SER A 7 -13.97 34.99 -46.89
N ASN A 8 -13.83 34.14 -47.91
CA ASN A 8 -13.31 32.78 -47.81
C ASN A 8 -11.77 32.82 -47.75
N SER A 9 -11.18 31.96 -46.90
CA SER A 9 -9.80 31.47 -47.02
C SER A 9 -9.76 30.10 -46.29
N SER A 10 -9.87 28.97 -46.99
CA SER A 10 -8.82 28.25 -47.71
C SER A 10 -7.75 27.63 -46.81
N CYS A 11 -7.84 26.29 -46.70
CA CYS A 11 -6.85 25.24 -46.47
C CYS A 11 -5.52 25.57 -45.76
N LYS A 12 -5.14 24.70 -44.80
CA LYS A 12 -4.07 23.70 -44.99
C LYS A 12 -3.92 22.76 -43.78
N ASP A 13 -3.86 21.47 -44.09
CA ASP A 13 -2.95 20.44 -43.58
C ASP A 13 -2.83 20.26 -42.06
N GLY A 14 -3.29 19.17 -41.45
CA GLY A 14 -2.94 17.80 -41.82
C GLY A 14 -1.76 17.30 -40.98
N LYS A 15 -1.98 16.99 -39.69
CA LYS A 15 -1.12 16.08 -38.92
C LYS A 15 -1.96 15.21 -38.00
N MET A 16 -2.37 14.07 -38.54
CA MET A 16 -2.84 12.92 -37.77
C MET A 16 -1.74 12.47 -36.81
N LYS A 17 -2.00 12.53 -35.51
CA LYS A 17 -1.16 11.86 -34.51
C LYS A 17 -1.59 10.40 -34.48
N THR A 18 -0.72 9.53 -35.00
CA THR A 18 -0.87 8.08 -34.94
C THR A 18 -0.83 7.61 -33.47
N PRO A 19 -1.73 6.71 -33.04
CA PRO A 19 -1.62 6.08 -31.75
C PRO A 19 -0.43 5.11 -31.76
N LYS A 20 0.46 5.26 -30.77
CA LYS A 20 1.60 4.38 -30.52
C LYS A 20 1.10 2.95 -30.32
N SER A 21 1.57 2.05 -31.19
CA SER A 21 1.40 0.61 -31.06
C SER A 21 2.07 0.12 -29.77
N PHE A 22 1.25 -0.24 -28.78
CA PHE A 22 1.73 -1.05 -27.66
C PHE A 22 1.99 -2.45 -28.19
N ARG A 23 3.26 -2.76 -28.40
CA ARG A 23 3.75 -4.10 -28.72
C ARG A 23 3.35 -5.05 -27.60
N HIS A 24 2.58 -6.07 -27.97
CA HIS A 24 2.43 -7.29 -27.20
C HIS A 24 3.82 -7.88 -26.91
N LYS A 25 4.17 -8.00 -25.63
CA LYS A 25 5.28 -8.84 -25.20
C LYS A 25 4.80 -10.30 -25.27
N PRO A 26 5.53 -11.20 -25.94
CA PRO A 26 5.19 -12.61 -25.93
C PRO A 26 5.42 -13.18 -24.53
N PHE A 27 4.42 -13.94 -24.11
CA PHE A 27 4.40 -14.88 -23.01
C PHE A 27 5.55 -15.89 -23.18
N TYR A 28 6.57 -15.79 -22.32
CA TYR A 28 7.54 -16.88 -22.16
C TYR A 28 7.04 -17.78 -21.02
N GLU A 29 6.51 -18.93 -21.41
CA GLU A 29 6.51 -20.12 -20.59
C GLU A 29 7.98 -20.48 -20.30
N ARG A 30 8.38 -20.39 -19.03
CA ARG A 30 9.65 -20.97 -18.58
C ARG A 30 9.39 -21.83 -17.36
N SER A 31 8.93 -23.04 -17.65
CA SER A 31 9.13 -24.24 -16.86
C SER A 31 10.63 -24.50 -16.73
N GLU A 32 11.20 -24.28 -15.55
CA GLU A 32 12.49 -24.88 -15.17
C GLU A 32 12.60 -24.93 -13.64
N LYS A 33 12.54 -26.16 -13.13
CA LYS A 33 12.76 -26.54 -11.73
C LYS A 33 14.21 -26.22 -11.35
N PRO A 34 14.53 -25.72 -10.14
CA PRO A 34 15.89 -25.81 -9.65
C PRO A 34 16.16 -27.23 -9.12
N GLU A 35 16.98 -27.93 -9.89
CA GLU A 35 17.65 -29.18 -9.58
C GLU A 35 18.54 -28.97 -8.34
N ILE A 36 18.21 -29.63 -7.22
CA ILE A 36 19.04 -29.64 -6.01
C ILE A 36 20.26 -30.51 -6.29
N LYS A 37 21.36 -29.89 -6.72
CA LYS A 37 22.66 -30.57 -6.80
C LYS A 37 23.37 -30.47 -5.45
N SER A 38 23.34 -31.60 -4.76
CA SER A 38 24.29 -31.98 -3.72
C SER A 38 25.71 -31.99 -4.30
N HIS A 39 26.61 -31.21 -3.71
CA HIS A 39 28.04 -31.49 -3.82
C HIS A 39 28.68 -31.47 -2.44
N SER A 40 29.28 -32.62 -2.16
CA SER A 40 30.01 -33.00 -0.97
C SER A 40 31.40 -32.37 -0.96
N SER A 41 31.87 -32.12 0.27
CA SER A 41 33.22 -32.44 0.77
C SER A 41 34.40 -32.26 -0.21
N ILE A 42 35.14 -31.16 -0.05
CA ILE A 42 36.59 -31.19 -0.22
C ILE A 42 37.25 -30.54 1.01
N ARG A 43 37.95 -31.41 1.74
CA ARG A 43 38.86 -31.10 2.83
C ARG A 43 40.07 -30.36 2.24
N TYR A 44 40.50 -29.27 2.87
CA TYR A 44 41.89 -28.81 2.73
C TYR A 44 42.57 -28.89 4.08
N PHE A 45 43.47 -29.88 4.15
CA PHE A 45 44.43 -30.08 5.21
C PHE A 45 45.51 -28.98 5.16
N LYS A 46 45.95 -28.62 6.36
CA LYS A 46 47.18 -27.94 6.76
C LYS A 46 48.31 -27.94 5.71
N ASN A 47 48.83 -26.75 5.43
CA ASN A 47 50.25 -26.55 5.16
C ASN A 47 50.77 -25.49 6.13
N TYR A 48 51.39 -25.96 7.21
CA TYR A 48 52.28 -25.16 8.04
C TYR A 48 53.65 -25.18 7.37
N GLN A 49 54.04 -24.07 6.75
CA GLN A 49 55.43 -23.84 6.38
C GLN A 49 55.85 -22.51 7.00
N SER A 50 56.75 -22.65 7.96
CA SER A 50 57.43 -21.63 8.71
C SER A 50 58.19 -20.69 7.79
N HIS A 51 57.83 -19.41 7.82
CA HIS A 51 58.70 -18.31 7.46
C HIS A 51 58.65 -17.26 8.56
N ALA A 52 59.73 -17.24 9.35
CA ALA A 52 60.12 -16.07 10.12
C ALA A 52 60.26 -14.89 9.16
N LYS A 53 59.39 -13.88 9.33
CA LYS A 53 59.61 -12.52 8.84
C LYS A 53 59.09 -11.58 9.93
N GLU A 54 60.04 -10.81 10.44
CA GLU A 54 59.88 -9.70 11.36
C GLU A 54 58.65 -8.87 10.97
N THR A 55 57.65 -8.85 11.84
CA THR A 55 56.56 -7.89 11.71
C THR A 55 57.09 -6.54 12.16
N ASN A 56 57.57 -5.76 11.19
CA ASN A 56 57.51 -4.31 11.27
C ASN A 56 56.04 -3.93 11.46
N PHE A 57 55.64 -3.78 12.71
CA PHE A 57 54.37 -3.18 13.08
C PHE A 57 54.49 -1.68 12.79
N THR A 58 54.23 -1.31 11.54
CA THR A 58 54.04 0.08 11.17
C THR A 58 52.77 0.55 11.85
N TYR A 59 52.92 1.18 13.02
CA TYR A 59 51.93 2.12 13.53
C TYR A 59 51.67 3.10 12.38
N GLN A 60 50.49 3.02 11.76
CA GLN A 60 49.94 4.21 11.15
C GLN A 60 49.64 5.15 12.32
N TYR A 61 50.62 5.98 12.66
CA TYR A 61 50.31 7.24 13.28
C TYR A 61 49.35 7.94 12.33
N GLU A 62 48.11 8.09 12.74
CA GLU A 62 47.33 9.18 12.17
C GLU A 62 48.14 10.45 12.43
N ASP A 63 48.43 11.13 11.34
CA ASP A 63 49.23 12.34 11.29
C ASP A 63 48.45 13.44 12.03
N HIS A 64 48.62 13.52 13.35
CA HIS A 64 48.05 14.56 14.21
C HIS A 64 48.77 15.91 14.03
N ASN A 65 49.21 16.23 12.81
CA ASN A 65 49.77 17.54 12.48
C ASN A 65 48.71 18.57 12.04
N THR A 66 47.42 18.27 12.24
CA THR A 66 46.34 19.26 12.13
C THR A 66 46.27 20.23 13.32
N PHE A 67 47.03 19.99 14.38
CA PHE A 67 46.98 20.77 15.62
C PHE A 67 47.98 21.93 15.69
N SER A 68 48.94 22.01 14.76
CA SER A 68 50.03 23.00 14.82
C SER A 68 49.63 24.42 14.35
N SER A 69 48.41 24.59 13.81
CA SER A 69 47.90 25.88 13.31
C SER A 69 46.60 26.34 13.97
N MET A 70 46.10 25.63 14.98
CA MET A 70 44.91 26.07 15.73
C MET A 70 45.32 27.13 16.75
N ASP A 71 44.54 28.21 16.82
CA ASP A 71 44.67 29.21 17.87
C ASP A 71 44.54 28.50 19.24
N ASN A 72 45.31 28.95 20.23
CA ASN A 72 45.48 28.24 21.50
C ASN A 72 44.12 28.05 22.21
N GLU A 73 43.17 28.95 21.98
CA GLU A 73 41.82 28.84 22.53
C GLU A 73 40.97 27.75 21.84
N GLN A 74 41.11 27.57 20.53
CA GLN A 74 40.43 26.51 19.78
C GLN A 74 41.04 25.14 20.05
N TRP A 75 42.36 25.09 20.26
CA TRP A 75 43.07 23.91 20.74
C TRP A 75 42.54 23.48 22.12
N ARG A 76 42.39 24.43 23.05
CA ARG A 76 41.80 24.17 24.38
C ARG A 76 40.36 23.69 24.28
N GLN A 77 39.54 24.29 23.42
CA GLN A 77 38.15 23.86 23.29
C GLN A 77 37.99 22.52 22.59
N HIS A 78 38.80 22.21 21.58
CA HIS A 78 38.81 20.88 21.00
C HIS A 78 39.24 19.82 22.03
N LEU A 79 40.18 20.15 22.91
CA LEU A 79 40.56 19.27 24.01
C LEU A 79 39.39 19.04 24.98
N PHE A 80 38.63 20.10 25.31
CA PHE A 80 37.45 19.97 26.18
C PHE A 80 36.31 19.21 25.50
N ASP A 81 36.07 19.38 24.20
CA ASP A 81 35.05 18.63 23.47
C ASP A 81 35.43 17.14 23.33
N VAL A 82 36.69 16.81 23.03
CA VAL A 82 37.15 15.42 22.98
C VAL A 82 37.10 14.77 24.36
N MET A 83 37.42 15.51 25.42
CA MET A 83 37.28 15.03 26.80
C MET A 83 35.82 14.95 27.27
N ALA A 84 34.92 15.78 26.73
CA ALA A 84 33.48 15.71 27.00
C ALA A 84 32.82 14.56 26.23
N GLU A 85 33.30 14.23 25.04
CA GLU A 85 32.82 13.07 24.26
C GLU A 85 33.37 11.74 24.78
N ASP A 86 34.57 11.73 25.40
CA ASP A 86 35.15 10.56 26.12
C ASP A 86 34.83 10.61 27.64
N GLU A 87 33.85 11.42 28.05
CA GLU A 87 33.33 11.46 29.41
C GLU A 87 32.43 10.22 29.65
N CYS A 88 33.09 9.06 29.76
CA CYS A 88 32.51 7.83 30.29
C CYS A 88 32.21 8.02 31.78
N ASP A 89 31.03 8.54 32.14
CA ASP A 89 30.43 8.55 33.50
C ASP A 89 31.44 8.67 34.66
N TYR A 90 32.51 9.46 34.50
CA TYR A 90 33.60 9.51 35.47
C TYR A 90 33.24 10.58 36.50
N TYR A 91 32.28 10.24 37.35
CA TYR A 91 31.91 11.05 38.50
C TYR A 91 33.16 11.32 39.36
N PRO A 92 33.57 12.59 39.53
CA PRO A 92 34.70 12.98 40.40
C PRO A 92 34.45 12.76 41.90
N ASN A 93 33.37 12.06 42.26
CA ASN A 93 33.08 11.66 43.64
C ASN A 93 33.62 10.26 43.98
N SER A 94 34.13 9.50 43.01
CA SER A 94 34.53 8.09 43.22
C SER A 94 35.86 7.88 43.97
N TYR A 95 36.62 8.94 44.26
CA TYR A 95 37.90 8.82 44.97
C TYR A 95 37.74 8.79 46.51
N TYR A 96 36.62 9.30 47.03
CA TYR A 96 36.21 9.19 48.43
C TYR A 96 34.71 8.90 48.60
N GLU A 97 34.05 8.35 47.59
CA GLU A 97 32.99 7.41 47.88
C GLU A 97 33.68 6.21 48.52
N GLU A 98 33.79 6.29 49.85
CA GLU A 98 33.73 5.12 50.70
C GLU A 98 32.71 4.22 50.01
N ARG A 99 33.19 3.16 49.34
CA ARG A 99 32.33 2.05 48.96
C ARG A 99 31.87 1.51 50.30
N THR A 100 30.85 2.15 50.86
CA THR A 100 29.85 1.48 51.64
C THR A 100 29.32 0.49 50.63
N TRP A 101 29.98 -0.67 50.57
CA TRP A 101 29.29 -1.90 50.29
C TRP A 101 27.96 -1.72 51.00
N ASP A 102 26.88 -1.64 50.22
CA ASP A 102 25.55 -1.60 50.78
C ASP A 102 25.32 -3.01 51.38
N SER A 103 26.05 -3.30 52.46
CA SER A 103 26.04 -4.55 53.20
C SER A 103 24.74 -4.69 53.96
N LYS A 104 23.85 -3.68 53.88
CA LYS A 104 22.52 -3.65 54.50
C LYS A 104 21.60 -4.80 54.08
N GLY A 105 21.99 -5.61 53.09
CA GLY A 105 21.32 -6.88 52.77
C GLY A 105 22.18 -8.13 52.90
N ILE A 106 23.51 -8.01 53.02
CA ILE A 106 24.43 -9.16 52.97
C ILE A 106 24.54 -9.84 54.34
N ASP A 107 24.53 -9.04 55.41
CA ASP A 107 24.68 -9.53 56.79
C ASP A 107 23.42 -10.27 57.31
N ASN A 108 22.29 -10.15 56.59
CA ASN A 108 21.03 -10.82 56.90
C ASN A 108 20.76 -12.05 56.01
N LEU A 109 21.67 -12.41 55.09
CA LEU A 109 21.54 -13.61 54.27
C LEU A 109 21.93 -14.85 55.07
N SER A 110 21.18 -15.94 54.86
CA SER A 110 21.63 -17.25 55.32
C SER A 110 23.01 -17.55 54.73
N GLU A 111 23.82 -18.32 55.45
CA GLU A 111 25.16 -18.73 55.00
C GLU A 111 25.12 -19.41 53.62
N ASP A 112 24.05 -20.14 53.32
CA ASP A 112 23.78 -20.75 52.01
C ASP A 112 23.51 -19.73 50.90
N ASP A 113 22.76 -18.67 51.21
CA ASP A 113 22.44 -17.59 50.26
C ASP A 113 23.65 -16.70 50.01
N TYR A 114 24.47 -16.46 51.04
CA TYR A 114 25.75 -15.77 50.91
C TYR A 114 26.72 -16.58 50.03
N ALA A 115 26.84 -17.89 50.24
CA ALA A 115 27.66 -18.76 49.40
C ALA A 115 27.15 -18.80 47.94
N ALA A 116 25.83 -18.80 47.71
CA ALA A 116 25.26 -18.68 46.38
C ALA A 116 25.57 -17.32 45.73
N PHE A 117 25.50 -16.23 46.48
CA PHE A 117 25.82 -14.88 46.03
C PHE A 117 27.30 -14.75 45.63
N ILE A 118 28.23 -15.23 46.46
CA ILE A 118 29.67 -15.22 46.14
C ILE A 118 29.96 -16.10 44.93
N ARG A 119 29.37 -17.30 44.82
CA ARG A 119 29.51 -18.15 43.63
C ARG A 119 29.00 -17.46 42.37
N LYS A 120 27.86 -16.78 42.45
CA LYS A 120 27.28 -16.01 41.34
C LYS A 120 28.19 -14.85 40.93
N GLY A 121 28.69 -14.07 41.89
CA GLY A 121 29.60 -12.96 41.63
C GLY A 121 30.94 -13.39 41.05
N MET A 122 31.49 -14.52 41.51
CA MET A 122 32.71 -15.10 40.94
C MET A 122 32.47 -15.64 39.52
N TYR A 123 31.31 -16.28 39.28
CA TYR A 123 30.92 -16.75 37.96
C TYR A 123 30.74 -15.58 36.97
N GLU A 124 30.08 -14.50 37.39
CA GLU A 124 29.90 -13.29 36.57
C GLU A 124 31.24 -12.63 36.21
N LYS A 125 32.21 -12.63 37.12
CA LYS A 125 33.57 -12.13 36.84
C LYS A 125 34.38 -13.06 35.93
N GLN A 126 34.28 -14.38 36.11
CA GLN A 126 34.99 -15.36 35.29
C GLN A 126 34.40 -15.46 33.87
N HIS A 127 33.08 -15.34 33.74
CA HIS A 127 32.35 -15.48 32.48
C HIS A 127 31.90 -14.12 31.93
N GLU A 128 32.53 -13.01 32.32
CA GLU A 128 32.11 -11.66 31.91
C GLU A 128 32.06 -11.53 30.39
N GLN A 129 33.06 -12.06 29.69
CA GLN A 129 33.13 -12.06 28.23
C GLN A 129 32.01 -12.91 27.61
N GLU A 130 31.72 -14.08 28.17
CA GLU A 130 30.65 -14.96 27.71
C GLU A 130 29.26 -14.33 27.93
N LEU A 131 29.05 -13.65 29.07
CA LEU A 131 27.82 -12.92 29.36
C LEU A 131 27.66 -11.72 28.42
N LYS A 132 28.72 -10.97 28.14
CA LYS A 132 28.72 -9.85 27.18
C LYS A 132 28.37 -10.35 25.77
N ASP A 133 28.99 -11.44 25.32
CA ASP A 133 28.70 -12.04 24.01
C ASP A 133 27.27 -12.60 23.92
N ARG A 134 26.75 -13.19 25.00
CA ARG A 134 25.37 -13.66 25.07
C ARG A 134 24.39 -12.50 24.98
N ARG A 135 24.61 -11.40 25.74
CA ARG A 135 23.79 -10.18 25.66
C ARG A 135 23.81 -9.58 24.26
N LYS A 136 24.99 -9.46 23.64
CA LYS A 136 25.13 -8.97 22.26
C LYS A 136 24.34 -9.82 21.26
N ARG A 137 24.41 -11.16 21.37
CA ARG A 137 23.63 -12.07 20.51
C ARG A 137 22.12 -11.93 20.72
N GLU A 138 21.67 -11.78 21.96
CA GLU A 138 20.26 -11.54 22.27
C GLU A 138 19.77 -10.21 21.70
N ASP A 139 20.56 -9.15 21.82
CA ASP A 139 20.22 -7.83 21.29
C ASP A 139 20.23 -7.80 19.77
N GLU A 140 21.20 -8.44 19.12
CA GLU A 140 21.21 -8.64 17.67
C GLU A 140 19.99 -9.44 17.20
N PHE A 141 19.60 -10.49 17.94
CA PHE A 141 18.41 -11.27 17.63
C PHE A 141 17.15 -10.43 17.78
N LYS A 142 16.99 -9.70 18.89
CA LYS A 142 15.88 -8.77 19.11
C LYS A 142 15.83 -7.70 18.01
N GLN A 143 16.96 -7.14 17.62
CA GLN A 143 17.04 -6.14 16.57
C GLN A 143 16.64 -6.72 15.20
N LYS A 144 17.12 -7.92 14.87
CA LYS A 144 16.70 -8.64 13.65
C LYS A 144 15.20 -8.92 13.67
N GLN A 145 14.61 -9.30 14.81
CA GLN A 145 13.18 -9.50 14.96
C GLN A 145 12.40 -8.20 14.75
N ARG A 146 12.84 -7.09 15.36
CA ARG A 146 12.22 -5.75 15.17
C ARG A 146 12.27 -5.31 13.71
N ILE A 147 13.40 -5.50 13.03
CA ILE A 147 13.55 -5.20 11.60
C ILE A 147 12.60 -6.06 10.76
N LYS A 148 12.51 -7.37 11.02
CA LYS A 148 11.59 -8.27 10.32
C LYS A 148 10.13 -7.86 10.52
N GLN A 149 9.73 -7.57 11.76
CA GLN A 149 8.38 -7.11 12.09
C GLN A 149 8.06 -5.78 11.40
N ARG A 150 8.99 -4.83 11.41
CA ARG A 150 8.82 -3.54 10.71
C ARG A 150 8.65 -3.74 9.21
N LYS A 151 9.48 -4.57 8.57
CA LYS A 151 9.36 -4.88 7.14
C LYS A 151 8.03 -5.55 6.80
N LEU A 152 7.56 -6.46 7.65
CA LEU A 152 6.27 -7.10 7.46
C LEU A 152 5.11 -6.10 7.59
N ALA A 153 5.15 -5.23 8.60
CA ALA A 153 4.16 -4.19 8.80
C ALA A 153 4.15 -3.18 7.64
N GLU A 154 5.31 -2.82 7.11
CA GLU A 154 5.45 -1.94 5.95
C GLU A 154 4.85 -2.57 4.69
N MET A 155 5.14 -3.85 4.43
CA MET A 155 4.55 -4.60 3.32
C MET A 155 3.02 -4.69 3.45
N GLN A 156 2.51 -4.97 4.65
CA GLN A 156 1.06 -5.01 4.89
C GLN A 156 0.41 -3.64 4.70
N ALA A 157 1.04 -2.57 5.17
CA ALA A 157 0.57 -1.21 4.99
C ALA A 157 0.57 -0.81 3.50
N GLU A 158 1.58 -1.20 2.73
CA GLU A 158 1.65 -0.98 1.29
C GLU A 158 0.53 -1.73 0.55
N GLN A 159 0.32 -3.02 0.88
CA GLN A 159 -0.79 -3.80 0.31
C GLN A 159 -2.15 -3.16 0.61
N GLN A 160 -2.38 -2.74 1.85
CA GLN A 160 -3.61 -2.04 2.22
C GLN A 160 -3.78 -0.72 1.46
N ARG A 161 -2.70 0.03 1.25
CA ARG A 161 -2.74 1.27 0.44
C ARG A 161 -3.13 0.99 -1.00
N LEU A 162 -2.56 -0.05 -1.62
CA LEU A 162 -2.90 -0.45 -2.99
C LEU A 162 -4.37 -0.88 -3.09
N ILE A 163 -4.85 -1.71 -2.17
CA ILE A 163 -6.26 -2.13 -2.13
C ILE A 163 -7.19 -0.93 -1.98
N ARG A 164 -6.89 0.00 -1.06
CA ARG A 164 -7.70 1.22 -0.88
C ARG A 164 -7.72 2.09 -2.12
N HIS A 165 -6.57 2.27 -2.77
CA HIS A 165 -6.47 3.05 -4.00
C HIS A 165 -7.27 2.43 -5.14
N GLU A 166 -7.19 1.11 -5.30
CA GLU A 166 -7.97 0.39 -6.32
C GLU A 166 -9.48 0.45 -6.03
N GLN A 167 -9.88 0.29 -4.77
CA GLN A 167 -11.27 0.46 -4.35
C GLN A 167 -11.78 1.87 -4.64
N ALA A 168 -11.02 2.91 -4.28
CA ALA A 168 -11.39 4.30 -4.55
C ALA A 168 -11.58 4.56 -6.04
N ARG A 169 -10.66 4.05 -6.89
CA ARG A 169 -10.76 4.16 -8.34
C ARG A 169 -12.00 3.46 -8.89
N LEU A 170 -12.31 2.25 -8.40
CA LEU A 170 -13.52 1.53 -8.81
C LEU A 170 -14.78 2.29 -8.41
N GLN A 171 -14.80 2.92 -7.23
CA GLN A 171 -15.91 3.76 -6.80
C GLN A 171 -16.06 5.00 -7.69
N GLU A 172 -14.96 5.67 -8.05
CA GLU A 172 -14.99 6.82 -8.95
C GLU A 172 -15.59 6.45 -10.33
N ILE A 173 -15.13 5.34 -10.93
CA ILE A 173 -15.68 4.83 -12.19
C ILE A 173 -17.18 4.53 -12.07
N ARG A 174 -17.64 3.99 -10.94
CA ARG A 174 -19.06 3.72 -10.69
C ARG A 174 -19.87 5.01 -10.55
N HIS A 175 -19.35 5.99 -9.81
CA HIS A 175 -19.97 7.31 -9.67
C HIS A 175 -20.09 8.02 -11.02
N GLU A 176 -19.04 8.03 -11.83
CA GLU A 176 -19.06 8.58 -13.19
C GLU A 176 -20.11 7.88 -14.04
N ARG A 177 -20.13 6.54 -14.03
CA ARG A 177 -21.10 5.76 -14.80
C ARG A 177 -22.55 6.06 -14.39
N ARG A 178 -22.81 6.19 -13.09
CA ARG A 178 -24.13 6.55 -12.55
C ARG A 178 -24.51 8.00 -12.89
N ALA A 179 -23.56 8.93 -12.84
CA ALA A 179 -23.78 10.32 -13.23
C ALA A 179 -24.13 10.43 -14.72
N LEU A 180 -23.42 9.71 -15.59
CA LEU A 180 -23.74 9.63 -17.02
C LEU A 180 -25.14 9.04 -17.26
N TYR A 181 -25.49 7.97 -16.55
CA TYR A 181 -26.82 7.37 -16.61
C TYR A 181 -27.93 8.36 -16.26
N LEU A 182 -27.77 9.11 -15.16
CA LEU A 182 -28.73 10.15 -14.77
C LEU A 182 -28.77 11.30 -15.77
N ALA A 183 -27.63 11.71 -16.32
CA ALA A 183 -27.57 12.74 -17.35
C ALA A 183 -28.30 12.32 -18.64
N LEU A 184 -28.14 11.07 -19.07
CA LEU A 184 -28.88 10.50 -20.20
C LEU A 184 -30.38 10.48 -19.93
N TRP A 185 -30.81 10.10 -18.73
CA TRP A 185 -32.22 10.17 -18.33
C TRP A 185 -32.79 11.59 -18.38
N ASN A 186 -32.04 12.58 -17.88
CA ASN A 186 -32.47 13.98 -17.93
C ASN A 186 -32.60 14.47 -19.37
N GLN A 187 -31.66 14.11 -20.25
CA GLN A 187 -31.75 14.43 -21.67
C GLN A 187 -32.95 13.74 -22.33
N PHE A 188 -33.22 12.48 -21.97
CA PHE A 188 -34.33 11.70 -22.50
C PHE A 188 -35.70 12.27 -22.09
N ASP A 189 -35.86 12.68 -20.82
CA ASP A 189 -37.09 13.33 -20.33
C ASP A 189 -37.31 14.71 -20.99
N VAL A 190 -36.25 15.51 -21.17
CA VAL A 190 -36.34 16.89 -21.70
C VAL A 190 -36.48 16.94 -23.23
N ASN A 191 -35.71 16.12 -23.97
CA ASN A 191 -35.56 16.33 -25.41
C ASN A 191 -36.76 15.89 -26.23
N GLY A 192 -37.75 15.20 -25.66
CA GLY A 192 -39.04 14.97 -26.31
C GLY A 192 -38.96 14.45 -27.75
N GLN A 193 -37.87 13.74 -28.10
CA GLN A 193 -37.50 13.48 -29.49
C GLN A 193 -38.63 12.77 -30.25
N SER A 194 -38.85 13.20 -31.49
CA SER A 194 -39.93 12.71 -32.35
C SER A 194 -39.77 11.25 -32.78
N SER A 195 -38.55 10.70 -32.70
CA SER A 195 -38.25 9.29 -32.93
C SER A 195 -37.30 8.76 -31.86
N ILE A 196 -37.71 7.70 -31.15
CA ILE A 196 -36.90 7.03 -30.11
C ILE A 196 -36.42 5.68 -30.66
N GLU A 197 -35.11 5.44 -30.67
CA GLU A 197 -34.55 4.12 -30.96
C GLU A 197 -34.23 3.33 -29.69
N PHE A 198 -34.07 2.01 -29.83
CA PHE A 198 -33.71 1.11 -28.72
C PHE A 198 -32.35 1.47 -28.06
N LYS A 199 -31.45 2.13 -28.80
CA LYS A 199 -30.12 2.53 -28.33
C LYS A 199 -30.13 3.82 -27.51
N ASP A 200 -31.12 4.68 -27.72
CA ASP A 200 -31.23 5.98 -27.06
C ASP A 200 -31.76 5.85 -25.63
N ILE A 201 -32.30 4.68 -25.29
CA ILE A 201 -32.84 4.39 -23.97
C ILE A 201 -31.70 4.14 -22.98
N PRO A 202 -31.64 4.90 -21.86
CA PRO A 202 -30.68 4.64 -20.79
C PRO A 202 -31.06 3.38 -20.00
N TRP A 203 -30.49 2.24 -20.39
CA TRP A 203 -30.72 0.96 -19.73
C TRP A 203 -29.90 0.84 -18.43
N PRO A 204 -30.42 0.19 -17.37
CA PRO A 204 -29.74 0.01 -16.09
C PRO A 204 -28.75 -1.18 -16.13
N THR A 205 -28.29 -1.57 -17.32
CA THR A 205 -27.26 -2.59 -17.52
C THR A 205 -26.49 -2.31 -18.80
N ALA A 206 -25.25 -2.79 -18.89
CA ALA A 206 -24.48 -2.74 -20.15
C ALA A 206 -24.99 -3.78 -21.16
N ASP A 207 -25.40 -4.95 -20.68
CA ASP A 207 -25.77 -6.10 -21.51
C ASP A 207 -27.28 -6.36 -21.46
N ILE A 208 -28.04 -5.62 -22.25
CA ILE A 208 -29.50 -5.73 -22.30
C ILE A 208 -29.95 -7.14 -22.77
N LYS A 209 -29.08 -7.88 -23.46
CA LYS A 209 -29.32 -9.26 -23.90
C LYS A 209 -29.20 -10.29 -22.77
N LYS A 210 -28.51 -9.95 -21.68
CA LYS A 210 -28.28 -10.81 -20.52
C LYS A 210 -28.75 -10.06 -19.28
N LEU A 211 -30.05 -9.79 -19.23
CA LEU A 211 -30.64 -9.13 -18.07
C LEU A 211 -30.64 -10.11 -16.89
N SER A 212 -29.62 -9.99 -16.04
CA SER A 212 -29.55 -10.73 -14.78
C SER A 212 -29.80 -9.77 -13.63
N LYS A 213 -30.52 -10.25 -12.62
CA LYS A 213 -30.72 -9.55 -11.35
C LYS A 213 -29.40 -9.01 -10.79
N VAL A 214 -28.35 -9.83 -10.82
CA VAL A 214 -27.00 -9.47 -10.33
C VAL A 214 -26.43 -8.27 -11.10
N SER A 215 -26.69 -8.18 -12.40
CA SER A 215 -26.17 -7.08 -13.22
C SER A 215 -26.88 -5.76 -12.94
N VAL A 216 -28.21 -5.80 -12.72
CA VAL A 216 -29.00 -4.62 -12.36
C VAL A 216 -28.67 -4.19 -10.93
N GLU A 217 -28.50 -5.14 -10.01
CA GLU A 217 -28.07 -4.88 -8.64
C GLU A 217 -26.68 -4.25 -8.58
N ASP A 218 -25.69 -4.82 -9.26
CA ASP A 218 -24.32 -4.27 -9.32
C ASP A 218 -24.33 -2.88 -9.97
N PHE A 219 -25.13 -2.64 -11.00
CA PHE A 219 -25.20 -1.32 -11.63
C PHE A 219 -25.84 -0.26 -10.73
N LEU A 220 -26.96 -0.58 -10.06
CA LEU A 220 -27.73 0.40 -9.29
C LEU A 220 -27.25 0.59 -7.85
N LEU A 221 -26.78 -0.50 -7.21
CA LEU A 221 -26.49 -0.54 -5.78
C LEU A 221 -25.00 -0.63 -5.45
N SER A 222 -24.10 -0.75 -6.45
CA SER A 222 -22.67 -0.85 -6.15
C SER A 222 -22.15 0.38 -5.41
N GLY A 223 -21.59 0.15 -4.21
CA GLY A 223 -20.99 1.18 -3.38
C GLY A 223 -21.95 1.91 -2.44
N ILE A 224 -23.22 1.49 -2.36
CA ILE A 224 -24.21 2.07 -1.44
C ILE A 224 -24.43 1.09 -0.30
N GLU A 225 -24.11 1.53 0.92
CA GLU A 225 -24.28 0.73 2.14
C GLU A 225 -25.54 1.13 2.91
N ASP A 226 -26.06 2.34 2.70
CA ASP A 226 -27.26 2.82 3.39
C ASP A 226 -28.53 2.22 2.75
N ASN A 227 -29.23 1.41 3.54
CA ASN A 227 -30.52 0.83 3.19
C ASN A 227 -31.55 1.91 2.83
N SER A 228 -31.52 3.10 3.44
CA SER A 228 -32.44 4.18 3.08
C SER A 228 -32.22 4.69 1.66
N GLU A 229 -30.96 4.91 1.30
CA GLU A 229 -30.57 5.34 -0.04
C GLU A 229 -30.88 4.26 -1.09
N ILE A 230 -30.56 2.99 -0.79
CA ILE A 230 -30.91 1.84 -1.64
C ILE A 230 -32.42 1.84 -1.96
N ARG A 231 -33.27 1.99 -0.94
CA ARG A 231 -34.73 2.02 -1.11
C ARG A 231 -35.18 3.20 -1.96
N SER A 232 -34.60 4.38 -1.75
CA SER A 232 -34.92 5.58 -2.53
C SER A 232 -34.62 5.38 -4.01
N ILE A 233 -33.44 4.83 -4.33
CA ILE A 233 -33.01 4.56 -5.69
C ILE A 233 -33.89 3.52 -6.36
N LEU A 234 -34.15 2.39 -5.70
CA LEU A 234 -34.97 1.33 -6.28
C LEU A 234 -36.40 1.82 -6.54
N ARG A 235 -37.00 2.63 -5.66
CA ARG A 235 -38.30 3.25 -5.90
C ARG A 235 -38.30 4.21 -7.09
N GLN A 236 -37.25 5.03 -7.22
CA GLN A 236 -37.11 5.94 -8.37
C GLN A 236 -37.00 5.15 -9.68
N GLU A 237 -36.21 4.07 -9.70
CA GLU A 237 -36.06 3.22 -10.87
C GLU A 237 -37.34 2.43 -11.18
N GLN A 238 -38.07 1.98 -10.17
CA GLN A 238 -39.39 1.36 -10.33
C GLN A 238 -40.37 2.30 -11.05
N ILE A 239 -40.38 3.58 -10.67
CA ILE A 239 -41.22 4.60 -11.32
C ILE A 239 -40.76 4.86 -12.76
N ARG A 240 -39.44 4.86 -13.03
CA ARG A 240 -38.87 5.08 -14.37
C ARG A 240 -39.17 3.93 -15.33
N PHE A 241 -39.08 2.69 -14.86
CA PHE A 241 -39.33 1.49 -15.65
C PHE A 241 -40.76 0.93 -15.51
N HIS A 242 -41.69 1.69 -14.93
CA HIS A 242 -43.08 1.26 -14.86
C HIS A 242 -43.69 1.24 -16.29
N PRO A 243 -44.32 0.13 -16.72
CA PRO A 243 -44.83 -0.01 -18.08
C PRO A 243 -45.80 1.11 -18.47
N ASP A 244 -46.61 1.63 -17.53
CA ASP A 244 -47.52 2.76 -17.78
C ASP A 244 -46.80 4.02 -18.32
N ARG A 245 -45.66 4.38 -17.72
CA ARG A 245 -44.87 5.55 -18.16
C ARG A 245 -44.40 5.39 -19.60
N TRP A 246 -44.05 4.17 -19.98
CA TRP A 246 -43.55 3.82 -21.31
C TRP A 246 -44.63 3.84 -22.41
N HIS A 247 -45.92 3.74 -22.07
CA HIS A 247 -47.01 3.84 -23.06
C HIS A 247 -47.06 5.22 -23.76
N ARG A 248 -46.53 6.27 -23.12
CA ARG A 248 -46.44 7.62 -23.73
C ARG A 248 -45.27 7.71 -24.71
N TRP A 249 -44.14 7.09 -24.38
CA TRP A 249 -42.92 7.13 -25.19
C TRP A 249 -42.94 6.17 -26.36
N ILE A 250 -43.60 5.02 -26.22
CA ILE A 250 -43.67 4.00 -27.28
C ILE A 250 -44.39 4.47 -28.54
N ARG A 251 -45.27 5.46 -28.42
CA ARG A 251 -45.94 6.10 -29.55
C ARG A 251 -44.95 6.82 -30.48
N ARG A 252 -43.77 7.18 -29.98
CA ARG A 252 -42.69 7.87 -30.70
C ARG A 252 -41.69 6.90 -31.34
N VAL A 253 -41.89 5.59 -31.19
CA VAL A 253 -41.01 4.58 -31.79
C VAL A 253 -41.53 4.26 -33.20
N PRO A 254 -40.73 4.38 -34.27
CA PRO A 254 -41.21 4.21 -35.64
C PRO A 254 -41.66 2.79 -35.99
N THR A 255 -41.00 1.77 -35.44
CA THR A 255 -41.19 0.37 -35.84
C THR A 255 -41.90 -0.46 -34.77
N GLU A 256 -42.96 -1.18 -35.14
CA GLU A 256 -43.73 -2.03 -34.20
C GLU A 256 -42.88 -3.16 -33.58
N LYS A 257 -41.93 -3.70 -34.34
CA LYS A 257 -40.94 -4.67 -33.83
C LYS A 257 -40.08 -4.10 -32.71
N GLN A 258 -39.68 -2.83 -32.82
CA GLN A 258 -38.90 -2.16 -31.79
C GLN A 258 -39.76 -1.83 -30.58
N LYS A 259 -41.01 -1.40 -30.78
CA LYS A 259 -41.98 -1.17 -29.70
C LYS A 259 -42.14 -2.41 -28.82
N LYS A 260 -42.45 -3.55 -29.45
CA LYS A 260 -42.62 -4.82 -28.72
C LYS A 260 -41.36 -5.18 -27.93
N LYS A 261 -40.20 -5.07 -28.57
CA LYS A 261 -38.92 -5.36 -27.92
C LYS A 261 -38.65 -4.44 -26.71
N ILE A 262 -38.90 -3.14 -26.84
CA ILE A 262 -38.74 -2.17 -25.75
C ILE A 262 -39.66 -2.53 -24.58
N MET A 263 -40.95 -2.80 -24.83
CA MET A 263 -41.89 -3.17 -23.77
C MET A 263 -41.52 -4.47 -23.07
N GLU A 264 -41.09 -5.49 -23.82
CA GLU A 264 -40.62 -6.75 -23.25
C GLU A 264 -39.45 -6.49 -22.30
N THR A 265 -38.43 -5.74 -22.76
CA THR A 265 -37.26 -5.41 -21.93
C THR A 265 -37.61 -4.54 -20.71
N VAL A 266 -38.49 -3.55 -20.86
CA VAL A 266 -38.96 -2.70 -19.75
C VAL A 266 -39.73 -3.52 -18.73
N THR A 267 -40.60 -4.42 -19.18
CA THR A 267 -41.37 -5.31 -18.30
C THR A 267 -40.45 -6.27 -17.55
N GLU A 268 -39.43 -6.80 -18.23
CA GLU A 268 -38.42 -7.67 -17.61
C GLU A 268 -37.62 -6.91 -16.55
N ILE A 269 -37.14 -5.71 -16.87
CA ILE A 269 -36.43 -4.82 -15.93
C ILE A 269 -37.33 -4.49 -14.74
N SER A 270 -38.58 -4.09 -14.98
CA SER A 270 -39.55 -3.77 -13.93
C SER A 270 -39.75 -4.94 -12.96
N ARG A 271 -39.88 -6.17 -13.48
CA ARG A 271 -39.94 -7.39 -12.66
C ARG A 271 -38.67 -7.60 -11.84
N THR A 272 -37.49 -7.46 -12.44
CA THR A 272 -36.23 -7.61 -11.72
C THR A 272 -36.06 -6.58 -10.60
N ILE A 273 -36.47 -5.32 -10.85
CA ILE A 273 -36.43 -4.24 -9.86
C ILE A 273 -37.43 -4.53 -8.73
N ASN A 274 -38.63 -5.03 -9.03
CA ASN A 274 -39.61 -5.39 -7.99
C ASN A 274 -39.06 -6.48 -7.06
N VAL A 275 -38.44 -7.52 -7.60
CA VAL A 275 -37.77 -8.57 -6.79
C VAL A 275 -36.66 -7.98 -5.93
N LEU A 276 -35.84 -7.07 -6.48
CA LEU A 276 -34.79 -6.38 -5.71
C LEU A 276 -35.37 -5.47 -4.61
N CYS A 277 -36.48 -4.79 -4.89
CA CYS A 277 -37.23 -4.02 -3.91
C CYS A 277 -37.70 -4.92 -2.76
N GLU A 278 -38.35 -6.04 -3.05
CA GLU A 278 -38.87 -6.95 -2.03
C GLU A 278 -37.76 -7.48 -1.10
N GLU A 279 -36.59 -7.81 -1.64
CA GLU A 279 -35.46 -8.34 -0.86
C GLU A 279 -34.73 -7.31 -0.02
N LYS A 280 -34.55 -6.08 -0.53
CA LYS A 280 -33.78 -5.02 0.15
C LYS A 280 -34.65 -4.06 0.96
N CYS A 281 -35.97 -4.11 0.79
CA CYS A 281 -36.92 -3.28 1.53
C CYS A 281 -37.69 -4.04 2.63
N SER A 282 -37.55 -5.37 2.72
CA SER A 282 -38.04 -6.15 3.87
C SER A 282 -37.14 -5.99 5.08
#